data_AF-A0A0M3HTV2-F1
#
_entry.id   AF-A0A0M3HTV2-F1
#
_cell.length_a   1.000
_cell.length_b   1.000
_cell.length_c   1.000
_cell.angle_alpha   90.00
_cell.angle_beta   90.00
_cell.angle_gamma   90.00
#
_symmetry.space_group_name_H-M   'P 1'
#
loop_
_entity.id
_entity.type
_entity.pdbx_description
1 polymer ?
#
loop_
_entity_poly.entity_id
_entity_poly.type
_entity_poly.pdbx_seq_one_letter_code
_entity_poly.pdbx_strand_id
1 'polypeptide(L)'
;MQNSATSHSIQQNAVSINDGALTERPSAVHRKVTDSGTAPSTPATNDSDSQHEKPSKLPENIWESPPQKAVRGVVQPRVFPPLGKPTRHTNQLQFMQKNVLDPLTRHQHAWPFISPVDAVKLNIPDYHNVVKRPMDLNTIGKRLQNSYYFSAEECMHVSI
;
A
#
# COMPACT_ATOMS: atom_id res chain seq x y z
N MET A 1 26.14 -47.14 -34.95
CA MET A 1 26.49 -46.55 -33.64
C MET A 1 25.20 -46.14 -32.96
N GLN A 2 24.87 -46.85 -31.88
CA GLN A 2 23.70 -46.66 -31.01
C GLN A 2 23.89 -45.41 -30.14
N ASN A 3 22.78 -44.81 -29.67
CA ASN A 3 22.58 -44.01 -28.45
C ASN A 3 21.05 -43.77 -28.36
N SER A 4 20.20 -44.49 -27.62
CA SER A 4 20.07 -44.78 -26.17
C SER A 4 19.49 -43.62 -25.34
N ALA A 5 18.19 -43.79 -24.98
CA ALA A 5 17.43 -43.32 -23.80
C ALA A 5 17.33 -41.79 -23.54
N THR A 6 16.24 -41.19 -23.03
CA THR A 6 15.40 -41.61 -21.90
C THR A 6 14.05 -40.86 -21.92
N SER A 7 12.94 -41.60 -21.78
CA SER A 7 11.61 -41.07 -21.40
C SER A 7 11.56 -40.80 -19.90
N HIS A 8 11.07 -39.63 -19.49
CA HIS A 8 10.63 -39.40 -18.11
C HIS A 8 9.14 -39.06 -18.06
N SER A 9 8.38 -40.03 -17.55
CA SER A 9 7.04 -39.90 -17.02
C SER A 9 7.08 -39.08 -15.71
N ILE A 10 6.19 -38.11 -15.55
CA ILE A 10 5.90 -37.52 -14.23
C ILE A 10 4.40 -37.72 -13.95
N GLN A 11 4.16 -38.50 -12.91
CA GLN A 11 2.87 -38.80 -12.32
C GLN A 11 2.38 -37.65 -11.42
N GLN A 12 1.07 -37.68 -11.24
CA GLN A 12 0.15 -36.74 -10.62
C GLN A 12 0.49 -36.35 -9.18
N ASN A 13 -0.04 -35.20 -8.72
CA ASN A 13 -0.59 -35.09 -7.37
C ASN A 13 -1.72 -34.03 -7.33
N ALA A 14 -2.94 -34.51 -7.06
CA ALA A 14 -4.13 -33.71 -6.82
C ALA A 14 -4.16 -33.22 -5.36
N VAL A 15 -4.53 -31.96 -5.13
CA VAL A 15 -4.79 -31.43 -3.78
C VAL A 15 -6.29 -31.23 -3.63
N SER A 16 -6.84 -31.85 -2.59
CA SER A 16 -8.26 -31.91 -2.27
C SER A 16 -8.82 -30.57 -1.81
N ILE A 17 -10.07 -30.33 -2.20
CA ILE A 17 -10.95 -29.25 -1.77
C ILE A 17 -11.47 -29.60 -0.36
N ASN A 18 -11.48 -28.63 0.56
CA ASN A 18 -12.30 -28.68 1.77
C ASN A 18 -13.13 -27.40 1.86
N ASP A 19 -14.45 -27.58 1.79
CA ASP A 19 -15.51 -26.60 1.99
C ASP A 19 -15.82 -26.35 3.48
N GLY A 20 -16.38 -25.17 3.76
CA GLY A 20 -17.11 -24.83 4.99
C GLY A 20 -16.43 -23.76 5.86
N ALA A 21 -17.11 -22.81 6.51
CA ALA A 21 -18.49 -22.33 6.53
C ALA A 21 -18.48 -21.02 7.37
N LEU A 22 -19.45 -20.14 7.09
CA LEU A 22 -19.73 -18.85 7.76
C LEU A 22 -20.17 -19.03 9.22
N THR A 23 -19.74 -18.13 10.12
CA THR A 23 -20.55 -17.70 11.29
C THR A 23 -20.30 -16.23 11.65
N GLU A 24 -21.41 -15.52 11.87
CA GLU A 24 -21.59 -14.10 12.15
C GLU A 24 -21.73 -13.79 13.66
N ARG A 25 -21.16 -12.65 14.11
CA ARG A 25 -21.64 -11.63 15.12
C ARG A 25 -22.05 -12.09 16.56
N PRO A 26 -22.36 -11.19 17.57
CA PRO A 26 -22.50 -9.72 17.61
C PRO A 26 -21.88 -8.95 18.81
N SER A 27 -22.04 -7.61 18.77
CA SER A 27 -21.74 -6.51 19.72
C SER A 27 -22.57 -6.45 21.02
N ALA A 28 -22.07 -5.74 22.05
CA ALA A 28 -22.78 -4.93 23.09
C ALA A 28 -21.74 -4.47 24.17
N VAL A 29 -21.82 -3.40 24.97
CA VAL A 29 -22.73 -2.26 25.20
C VAL A 29 -22.00 -1.26 26.13
N HIS A 30 -22.37 0.03 26.04
CA HIS A 30 -21.98 1.15 26.90
C HIS A 30 -22.44 1.01 28.37
N ARG A 31 -21.68 1.61 29.32
CA ARG A 31 -22.25 2.32 30.50
C ARG A 31 -21.38 3.52 30.91
N LYS A 32 -22.07 4.60 31.33
CA LYS A 32 -21.67 6.01 31.54
C LYS A 32 -21.98 6.41 32.99
N VAL A 33 -21.14 7.21 33.66
CA VAL A 33 -21.41 7.97 34.92
C VAL A 33 -20.36 9.13 34.97
N THR A 34 -20.69 10.42 34.70
CA THR A 34 -21.11 11.55 35.61
C THR A 34 -20.12 11.81 36.76
N ASP A 35 -19.67 13.02 37.13
CA ASP A 35 -20.39 14.28 37.41
C ASP A 35 -19.41 15.49 37.57
N SER A 36 -20.02 16.67 37.58
CA SER A 36 -19.68 18.10 37.53
C SER A 36 -18.75 18.78 38.57
N GLY A 37 -18.32 20.02 38.27
CA GLY A 37 -17.70 20.96 39.24
C GLY A 37 -17.01 22.23 38.71
N THR A 38 -17.79 23.18 38.15
CA THR A 38 -17.75 24.68 38.17
C THR A 38 -16.45 25.52 38.35
N ALA A 39 -16.28 26.51 37.45
CA ALA A 39 -15.31 27.64 37.39
C ALA A 39 -15.68 28.86 38.27
N PRO A 40 -14.88 29.96 38.41
CA PRO A 40 -14.82 31.07 37.40
C PRO A 40 -13.45 31.83 37.26
N SER A 41 -13.01 32.21 36.04
CA SER A 41 -12.98 33.58 35.41
C SER A 41 -11.97 34.59 36.02
N THR A 42 -11.07 35.31 35.30
CA THR A 42 -11.18 36.20 34.11
C THR A 42 -9.75 36.56 33.54
N PRO A 43 -9.50 37.58 32.67
CA PRO A 43 -9.12 37.37 31.27
C PRO A 43 -7.81 38.07 30.82
N ALA A 44 -7.13 37.55 29.80
CA ALA A 44 -6.29 38.38 28.91
C ALA A 44 -6.09 37.68 27.57
N THR A 45 -6.70 38.28 26.56
CA THR A 45 -6.52 38.09 25.12
C THR A 45 -5.04 38.13 24.73
N ASN A 46 -4.61 37.20 23.88
CA ASN A 46 -3.90 37.53 22.65
C ASN A 46 -3.96 36.37 21.65
N ASP A 47 -4.40 36.76 20.46
CA ASP A 47 -4.71 36.00 19.27
C ASP A 47 -3.43 35.70 18.50
N SER A 48 -3.17 34.44 18.18
CA SER A 48 -2.15 34.01 17.19
C SER A 48 -2.44 32.55 16.82
N ASP A 49 -3.22 32.43 15.75
CA ASP A 49 -3.68 31.22 15.07
C ASP A 49 -2.57 30.16 14.94
N SER A 50 -2.70 29.11 15.75
CA SER A 50 -1.90 27.90 15.70
C SER A 50 -2.68 26.85 14.93
N GLN A 51 -2.36 26.63 13.66
CA GLN A 51 -2.63 25.33 13.03
C GLN A 51 -1.50 24.37 13.41
N HIS A 52 -1.53 23.98 14.68
CA HIS A 52 -0.85 22.81 15.22
C HIS A 52 -1.70 21.59 14.84
N GLU A 53 -1.43 21.00 13.67
CA GLU A 53 -2.12 19.77 13.25
C GLU A 53 -1.77 18.63 14.22
N LYS A 54 -2.77 18.29 15.03
CA LYS A 54 -2.78 17.23 16.04
C LYS A 54 -2.54 15.86 15.40
N PRO A 55 -1.63 15.03 15.93
CA PRO A 55 -1.35 13.71 15.35
C PRO A 55 -2.39 12.72 15.83
N SER A 56 -3.45 12.45 15.05
CA SER A 56 -4.32 11.31 15.36
C SER A 56 -5.23 10.89 14.19
N LYS A 57 -4.75 9.94 13.40
CA LYS A 57 -5.39 8.62 13.24
C LYS A 57 -4.28 7.58 13.16
N LEU A 58 -4.31 6.55 14.02
CA LEU A 58 -3.56 5.32 13.73
C LEU A 58 -3.99 4.88 12.32
N PRO A 59 -3.06 4.51 11.44
CA PRO A 59 -3.44 4.15 10.09
C PRO A 59 -4.39 2.96 10.16
N GLU A 60 -5.55 3.06 9.51
CA GLU A 60 -6.53 1.95 9.40
C GLU A 60 -5.86 0.66 8.87
N ASN A 61 -4.74 0.82 8.16
CA ASN A 61 -3.80 -0.24 7.82
C ASN A 61 -2.45 -0.03 8.54
N ILE A 62 -2.15 -0.87 9.54
CA ILE A 62 -0.92 -0.86 10.35
C ILE A 62 0.36 -0.93 9.50
N TRP A 63 0.27 -1.54 8.32
CA TRP A 63 1.41 -1.74 7.41
C TRP A 63 1.54 -0.67 6.35
N GLU A 64 0.64 0.30 6.34
CA GLU A 64 0.71 1.39 5.38
C GLU A 64 1.79 2.38 5.78
N SER A 65 2.47 2.91 4.78
CA SER A 65 3.51 3.90 5.05
C SER A 65 2.86 5.23 5.42
N PRO A 66 3.32 5.90 6.50
CA PRO A 66 2.87 7.26 6.78
C PRO A 66 3.12 8.17 5.57
N PRO A 67 2.32 9.24 5.39
CA PRO A 67 2.57 10.23 4.36
C PRO A 67 4.03 10.71 4.42
N GLN A 68 4.74 10.57 3.31
CA GLN A 68 6.13 11.00 3.19
C GLN A 68 6.18 12.43 2.66
N LYS A 69 7.07 13.26 3.22
CA LYS A 69 7.32 14.60 2.69
C LYS A 69 8.14 14.50 1.40
N ALA A 70 7.85 15.37 0.43
CA ALA A 70 8.63 15.46 -0.78
C ALA A 70 10.05 15.92 -0.49
N VAL A 71 11.04 15.21 -1.02
CA VAL A 71 12.45 15.60 -0.98
C VAL A 71 12.82 16.06 -2.38
N ARG A 72 13.17 17.34 -2.54
CA ARG A 72 13.50 17.96 -3.84
C ARG A 72 12.41 17.72 -4.90
N GLY A 73 11.14 17.84 -4.52
CA GLY A 73 10.00 17.68 -5.44
C GLY A 73 9.55 16.24 -5.70
N VAL A 74 10.24 15.23 -5.13
CA VAL A 74 9.93 13.81 -5.36
C VAL A 74 9.55 13.13 -4.05
N VAL A 75 8.51 12.30 -4.09
CA VAL A 75 8.13 11.37 -3.00
C VAL A 75 8.40 9.95 -3.47
N GLN A 76 9.16 9.18 -2.68
CA GLN A 76 9.57 7.81 -3.00
C GLN A 76 8.89 6.81 -2.05
N PRO A 77 7.89 6.05 -2.51
CA PRO A 77 7.20 5.09 -1.66
C PRO A 77 8.13 3.97 -1.20
N ARG A 78 7.84 3.37 -0.03
CA ARG A 78 8.58 2.19 0.44
C ARG A 78 8.41 1.03 -0.54
N VAL A 79 9.52 0.40 -0.91
CA VAL A 79 9.53 -0.78 -1.79
C VAL A 79 9.77 -2.10 -1.06
N PHE A 80 10.18 -2.05 0.20
CA PHE A 80 10.34 -3.22 1.06
C PHE A 80 9.18 -3.30 2.05
N PRO A 81 8.65 -4.51 2.32
CA PRO A 81 7.60 -4.68 3.30
C PRO A 81 8.08 -4.18 4.67
N PRO A 82 7.25 -3.45 5.44
CA PRO A 82 7.54 -3.13 6.82
C PRO A 82 7.86 -4.38 7.64
N LEU A 83 8.70 -4.24 8.66
CA LEU A 83 9.03 -5.34 9.56
C LEU A 83 7.75 -5.93 10.18
N GLY A 84 7.61 -7.25 10.14
CA GLY A 84 6.43 -7.95 10.66
C GLY A 84 5.24 -8.00 9.71
N LYS A 85 5.27 -7.31 8.56
CA LYS A 85 4.24 -7.46 7.54
C LYS A 85 4.31 -8.89 6.96
N PRO A 86 3.19 -9.64 6.90
CA PRO A 86 3.17 -10.92 6.21
C PRO A 86 3.40 -10.72 4.71
N THR A 87 4.29 -11.51 4.14
CA THR A 87 4.62 -11.50 2.71
C THR A 87 4.13 -12.78 2.04
N ARG A 88 3.83 -12.70 0.74
CA ARG A 88 3.35 -13.87 -0.01
C ARG A 88 3.82 -13.83 -1.45
N HIS A 89 4.16 -15.00 -1.98
CA HIS A 89 4.33 -15.21 -3.41
C HIS A 89 3.17 -16.04 -3.94
N THR A 90 2.48 -15.56 -4.98
CA THR A 90 1.32 -16.26 -5.57
C THR A 90 1.40 -16.20 -7.09
N ASN A 91 0.71 -17.14 -7.75
CA ASN A 91 0.52 -17.13 -9.21
C ASN A 91 -0.14 -15.82 -9.68
N GLN A 92 -1.08 -15.26 -8.91
CA GLN A 92 -1.71 -14.00 -9.25
C GLN A 92 -0.72 -12.82 -9.17
N LEU A 93 0.13 -12.75 -8.14
CA LEU A 93 1.16 -11.71 -8.03
C LEU A 93 2.23 -11.85 -9.13
N GLN A 94 2.61 -13.08 -9.47
CA GLN A 94 3.48 -13.35 -10.62
C GLN A 94 2.82 -12.91 -11.93
N PHE A 95 1.51 -13.14 -12.09
CA PHE A 95 0.75 -12.68 -13.25
C PHE A 95 0.71 -11.15 -13.32
N MET A 96 0.46 -10.47 -12.20
CA MET A 96 0.51 -9.01 -12.10
C MET A 96 1.86 -8.45 -12.58
N GLN A 97 2.96 -9.10 -12.21
CA GLN A 97 4.28 -8.68 -12.67
C GLN A 97 4.47 -8.90 -14.17
N LYS A 98 4.31 -10.15 -14.63
CA LYS A 98 4.73 -10.55 -15.99
C LYS A 98 3.75 -10.15 -17.09
N ASN A 99 2.45 -10.16 -16.79
CA ASN A 99 1.41 -10.01 -17.81
C ASN A 99 0.70 -8.65 -17.72
N VAL A 100 0.81 -7.94 -16.59
CA VAL A 100 0.19 -6.61 -16.42
C VAL A 100 1.27 -5.53 -16.41
N LEU A 101 2.16 -5.54 -15.41
CA LEU A 101 3.13 -4.47 -15.21
C LEU A 101 4.17 -4.38 -16.35
N ASP A 102 4.71 -5.52 -16.77
CA ASP A 102 5.73 -5.60 -17.81
C ASP A 102 5.25 -5.00 -19.16
N PRO A 103 4.07 -5.39 -19.71
CA PRO A 103 3.52 -4.73 -20.89
C PRO A 103 3.20 -3.24 -20.67
N LEU A 104 2.62 -2.86 -19.52
CA LEU A 104 2.30 -1.46 -19.21
C LEU A 104 3.55 -0.58 -19.22
N THR A 105 4.66 -1.08 -18.65
CA THR A 105 5.92 -0.33 -18.60
C THR A 105 6.56 -0.12 -19.97
N ARG A 106 6.35 -1.05 -20.91
CA ARG A 106 6.85 -0.95 -22.30
C ARG A 106 5.96 -0.13 -23.22
N HIS A 107 4.76 0.26 -22.77
CA HIS A 107 3.83 0.99 -23.60
C HIS A 107 4.36 2.40 -23.94
N GLN A 108 4.10 2.88 -25.15
CA GLN A 108 4.64 4.17 -25.63
C GLN A 108 4.21 5.38 -24.76
N HIS A 109 3.06 5.28 -24.09
CA HIS A 109 2.54 6.31 -23.18
C HIS A 109 2.88 6.07 -21.71
N ALA A 110 3.72 5.08 -21.39
CA ALA A 110 4.06 4.74 -20.01
C ALA A 110 5.00 5.77 -19.37
N TRP A 111 5.72 6.55 -20.19
CA TRP A 111 6.82 7.41 -19.75
C TRP A 111 6.54 8.32 -18.53
N PRO A 112 5.34 8.94 -18.32
CA PRO A 112 5.13 9.79 -17.15
C PRO A 112 4.85 8.98 -15.88
N PHE A 113 4.57 7.68 -16.01
CA PHE A 113 4.25 6.78 -14.90
C PHE A 113 5.43 5.86 -14.54
N ILE A 114 6.52 5.86 -15.33
CA ILE A 114 7.66 4.96 -15.07
C ILE A 114 8.36 5.31 -13.75
N SER A 115 8.50 6.60 -13.43
CA SER A 115 9.20 7.07 -12.24
C SER A 115 8.32 8.04 -11.44
N PRO A 116 8.62 8.26 -10.14
CA PRO A 116 7.90 9.23 -9.33
C PRO A 116 7.84 10.61 -9.94
N VAL A 117 6.70 11.28 -9.75
CA VAL A 117 6.49 12.64 -10.22
C VAL A 117 7.43 13.59 -9.50
N ASP A 118 8.20 14.35 -10.28
CA ASP A 118 9.05 15.43 -9.83
C ASP A 118 8.29 16.76 -9.96
N ALA A 119 7.65 17.15 -8.86
CA ALA A 119 6.84 18.35 -8.75
C ALA A 119 7.64 19.64 -8.99
N VAL A 120 8.94 19.64 -8.64
CA VAL A 120 9.81 20.81 -8.82
C VAL A 120 10.19 20.92 -10.30
N LYS A 121 10.66 19.83 -10.91
CA LYS A 121 11.06 19.82 -12.33
C LYS A 121 9.90 20.14 -13.27
N LEU A 122 8.69 19.69 -12.93
CA LEU A 122 7.48 19.95 -13.73
C LEU A 122 6.80 21.28 -13.40
N ASN A 123 7.30 22.01 -12.39
CA ASN A 123 6.73 23.27 -11.91
C ASN A 123 5.25 23.14 -11.48
N ILE A 124 4.96 22.10 -10.68
CA ILE A 124 3.63 21.79 -10.13
C ILE A 124 3.74 21.77 -8.59
N PRO A 125 3.80 22.95 -7.94
CA PRO A 125 4.21 23.06 -6.53
C PRO A 125 3.23 22.45 -5.53
N ASP A 126 1.96 22.31 -5.90
CA ASP A 126 0.88 21.77 -5.08
C ASP A 126 0.62 20.27 -5.31
N TYR A 127 1.40 19.62 -6.20
CA TYR A 127 1.17 18.21 -6.58
C TYR A 127 1.07 17.28 -5.36
N HIS A 128 2.06 17.30 -4.46
CA HIS A 128 2.09 16.44 -3.27
C HIS A 128 1.16 16.94 -2.14
N ASN A 129 0.56 18.13 -2.29
CA ASN A 129 -0.52 18.59 -1.42
C ASN A 129 -1.85 17.95 -1.82
N VAL A 130 -2.06 17.67 -3.10
CA VAL A 130 -3.29 17.03 -3.61
C VAL A 130 -3.13 15.51 -3.63
N VAL A 131 -2.04 15.01 -4.20
CA VAL A 131 -1.74 13.58 -4.32
C VAL A 131 -1.02 13.09 -3.06
N LYS A 132 -1.78 12.48 -2.15
CA LYS A 132 -1.27 12.08 -0.82
C LYS A 132 -0.41 10.82 -0.80
N ARG A 133 -0.61 9.93 -1.77
CA ARG A 133 0.10 8.64 -1.88
C ARG A 133 0.53 8.42 -3.34
N PRO A 134 1.53 9.17 -3.83
CA PRO A 134 1.99 9.00 -5.20
C PRO A 134 2.54 7.58 -5.43
N MET A 135 2.31 7.03 -6.62
CA MET A 135 2.79 5.72 -7.05
C MET A 135 3.29 5.80 -8.50
N ASP A 136 4.25 4.93 -8.83
CA ASP A 136 4.82 4.78 -10.16
C ASP A 136 5.11 3.30 -10.47
N LEU A 137 5.23 2.98 -11.77
CA LEU A 137 5.40 1.62 -12.27
C LEU A 137 6.70 0.97 -11.78
N ASN A 138 7.80 1.72 -11.67
CA ASN A 138 9.05 1.17 -11.14
C ASN A 138 8.91 0.80 -9.65
N THR A 139 8.20 1.60 -8.87
CA THR A 139 7.92 1.28 -7.46
C THR A 139 7.05 0.03 -7.33
N ILE A 140 5.98 -0.10 -8.13
CA ILE A 140 5.14 -1.31 -8.14
C ILE A 140 5.98 -2.55 -8.51
N GLY A 141 6.86 -2.43 -9.51
CA GLY A 141 7.78 -3.50 -9.91
C GLY A 141 8.71 -3.93 -8.79
N LYS A 142 9.35 -2.99 -8.11
CA LYS A 142 10.21 -3.28 -6.95
C LYS A 142 9.41 -3.92 -5.80
N ARG A 143 8.19 -3.46 -5.55
CA ARG A 143 7.30 -4.04 -4.54
C ARG A 143 6.93 -5.49 -4.84
N LEU A 144 6.61 -5.81 -6.09
CA LEU A 144 6.36 -7.20 -6.51
C LEU A 144 7.61 -8.08 -6.34
N GLN A 145 8.79 -7.57 -6.71
CA GLN A 145 10.07 -8.28 -6.51
C GLN A 145 10.39 -8.53 -5.03
N ASN A 146 10.08 -7.57 -4.17
CA ASN A 146 10.36 -7.64 -2.73
C ASN A 146 9.25 -8.34 -1.91
N SER A 147 8.28 -9.00 -2.57
CA SER A 147 7.12 -9.62 -1.91
C SER A 147 6.36 -8.65 -0.98
N TYR A 148 6.28 -7.37 -1.38
CA TYR A 148 5.63 -6.31 -0.60
C TYR A 148 4.11 -6.51 -0.48
N TYR A 149 3.49 -7.04 -1.53
CA TYR A 149 2.04 -7.27 -1.60
C TYR A 149 1.68 -8.65 -1.08
N PHE A 150 0.60 -8.74 -0.31
CA PHE A 150 0.05 -9.99 0.20
C PHE A 150 -0.93 -10.64 -0.79
N SER A 151 -1.65 -9.82 -1.57
CA SER A 151 -2.62 -10.26 -2.59
C SER A 151 -2.53 -9.44 -3.87
N ALA A 152 -3.04 -9.98 -4.98
CA ALA A 152 -3.15 -9.22 -6.23
C ALA A 152 -4.12 -8.04 -6.11
N GLU A 153 -5.14 -8.17 -5.27
CA GLU A 153 -6.05 -7.07 -4.91
C GLU A 153 -5.31 -5.92 -4.22
N GLU A 154 -4.41 -6.21 -3.27
CA GLU A 154 -3.55 -5.18 -2.67
C GLU A 154 -2.62 -4.54 -3.71
N CYS A 155 -2.07 -5.34 -4.63
CA CYS A 155 -1.28 -4.81 -5.73
C CYS A 155 -2.09 -3.83 -6.60
N MET A 156 -3.34 -4.17 -6.94
CA MET A 156 -4.21 -3.32 -7.77
C MET A 156 -4.62 -2.03 -7.07
N HIS A 157 -5.06 -2.10 -5.81
CA HIS A 157 -5.50 -0.93 -5.03
C HIS A 157 -4.43 0.13 -4.85
N VAL A 158 -3.17 -0.27 -4.83
CA VAL A 158 -2.05 0.63 -4.57
C VAL A 158 -1.48 1.22 -5.87
N SER A 159 -1.94 0.76 -7.04
CA SER A 159 -1.37 1.09 -8.34
C SER A 159 -2.11 2.20 -9.10
N ILE A 160 -3.24 2.70 -8.60
CA ILE A 160 -4.08 3.73 -9.26
C ILE A 160 -4.62 4.71 -8.23
#